data_AF-A0A7V6UP19-F1
#
_entry.id   AF-A0A7V6UP19-F1
#
_cell.length_a   1.000
_cell.length_b   1.000
_cell.length_c   1.000
_cell.angle_alpha   90.00
_cell.angle_beta   90.00
_cell.angle_gamma   90.00
#
_symmetry.space_group_name_H-M   'P 1'
#
loop_
_entity.id
_entity.type
_entity.pdbx_description
1 polymer ?
#
loop_
_entity_poly.entity_id
_entity_poly.type
_entity_poly.pdbx_seq_one_letter_code
_entity_poly.pdbx_strand_id
1 'polypeptide(L)'
;MTIIRQGSLFDIQDLYDLEPTQRFEAVFSTIDIDPILARVTKKSLLGRPVELNYAAMIYSLVARLTERIPFIKDLVKRLKPDMIFRLDCGFLVSDSVPSEAAYSRMVTLISESNVLEKVQEMILHQAITEGFISDDTVAIDATHFEARDQAPPKEEKIKTEPKKRGRKSKAEQEQWLIQQAELEATQSIFEKKIEAQLDVTLDEL
;
A
#
# COMPACT_ATOMS: atom_id res chain seq x y z
N MET A 1 10.71 39.22 -18.33
CA MET A 1 11.00 38.06 -19.20
C MET A 1 9.82 37.86 -20.13
N THR A 2 10.00 38.03 -21.42
CA THR A 2 8.97 37.84 -22.45
C THR A 2 8.80 36.34 -22.69
N ILE A 3 7.62 35.80 -22.34
CA ILE A 3 7.27 34.41 -22.61
C ILE A 3 7.07 34.28 -24.13
N ILE A 4 8.01 33.63 -24.81
CA ILE A 4 7.88 33.25 -26.21
C ILE A 4 6.74 32.21 -26.29
N ARG A 5 5.59 32.59 -26.83
CA ARG A 5 4.49 31.66 -27.09
C ARG A 5 4.76 30.96 -28.42
N GLN A 6 5.17 29.70 -28.36
CA GLN A 6 5.04 28.82 -29.52
C GLN A 6 3.55 28.71 -29.86
N GLY A 7 3.18 28.87 -31.13
CA GLY A 7 1.80 28.60 -31.57
C GLY A 7 1.48 27.12 -31.34
N SER A 8 0.28 26.82 -30.84
CA SER A 8 -0.14 25.43 -30.71
C SER A 8 -0.35 24.83 -32.10
N LEU A 9 0.17 23.63 -32.31
CA LEU A 9 -0.01 22.88 -33.56
C LEU A 9 -1.44 22.36 -33.74
N PHE A 10 -2.18 22.27 -32.65
CA PHE A 10 -3.56 21.80 -32.59
C PHE A 10 -4.43 22.85 -31.90
N ASP A 11 -5.67 22.97 -32.35
CA ASP A 11 -6.69 23.69 -31.60
C ASP A 11 -7.15 22.84 -30.40
N ILE A 12 -7.72 23.49 -29.39
CA ILE A 12 -8.34 22.80 -28.25
C ILE A 12 -9.42 21.83 -28.73
N GLN A 13 -10.16 22.22 -29.78
CA GLN A 13 -11.19 21.40 -30.40
C GLN A 13 -10.61 20.10 -30.97
N ASP A 14 -9.51 20.19 -31.73
CA ASP A 14 -8.83 19.03 -32.32
C ASP A 14 -8.35 18.05 -31.24
N LEU A 15 -7.87 18.57 -30.11
CA LEU A 15 -7.43 17.75 -28.98
C LEU A 15 -8.58 17.00 -28.30
N TYR A 16 -9.76 17.62 -28.22
CA TYR A 16 -10.96 16.96 -27.69
C TYR A 16 -11.47 15.87 -28.65
N ASP A 17 -11.46 16.12 -29.96
CA ASP A 17 -11.89 15.14 -30.96
C ASP A 17 -10.95 13.92 -31.03
N LEU A 18 -9.66 14.13 -30.71
CA LEU A 18 -8.66 13.07 -30.60
C LEU A 18 -8.70 12.33 -29.25
N GLU A 19 -9.43 12.82 -28.24
CA GLU A 19 -9.49 12.17 -26.95
C GLU A 19 -10.28 10.85 -27.06
N PRO A 20 -9.69 9.70 -26.67
CA PRO A 20 -10.39 8.43 -26.73
C PRO A 20 -11.55 8.44 -25.73
N THR A 21 -12.78 8.50 -26.26
CA THR A 21 -14.01 8.67 -25.49
C THR A 21 -14.39 7.42 -24.68
N GLN A 22 -13.83 6.26 -25.04
CA GLN A 22 -14.22 4.94 -24.52
C GLN A 22 -13.00 4.13 -24.10
N ARG A 23 -12.15 4.69 -23.24
CA ARG A 23 -10.85 4.08 -22.88
C ARG A 23 -10.95 2.67 -22.33
N PHE A 24 -12.01 2.38 -21.58
CA PHE A 24 -12.19 1.08 -20.90
C PHE A 24 -13.29 0.20 -21.51
N GLU A 25 -14.04 0.67 -22.51
CA GLU A 25 -15.19 -0.08 -23.03
C GLU A 25 -14.80 -1.43 -23.63
N ALA A 26 -13.71 -1.46 -24.40
CA ALA A 26 -13.17 -2.71 -24.94
C ALA A 26 -12.74 -3.68 -23.83
N VAL A 27 -12.24 -3.17 -22.71
CA VAL A 27 -11.85 -4.01 -21.56
C VAL A 27 -13.08 -4.50 -20.81
N PHE A 28 -14.04 -3.63 -20.52
CA PHE A 28 -15.22 -3.98 -19.72
C PHE A 28 -16.20 -4.88 -20.46
N SER A 29 -16.33 -4.72 -21.78
CA SER A 29 -17.19 -5.59 -22.61
C SER A 29 -16.72 -7.04 -22.68
N THR A 30 -15.44 -7.31 -22.39
CA THR A 30 -14.88 -8.67 -22.43
C THR A 30 -14.94 -9.40 -21.10
N ILE A 31 -15.15 -8.68 -19.99
CA ILE A 31 -15.12 -9.25 -18.65
C ILE A 31 -16.55 -9.49 -18.17
N ASP A 32 -16.91 -10.75 -17.98
CA ASP A 32 -18.14 -11.11 -17.28
C ASP A 32 -17.97 -10.89 -15.76
N ILE A 33 -18.64 -9.86 -15.24
CA ILE A 33 -18.63 -9.50 -13.82
C ILE A 33 -19.77 -10.14 -13.03
N ASP A 34 -20.75 -10.77 -13.69
CA ASP A 34 -21.97 -11.26 -13.04
C ASP A 34 -21.68 -12.28 -11.92
N PRO A 35 -20.73 -13.23 -12.07
CA PRO A 35 -20.39 -14.17 -11.00
C PRO A 35 -19.87 -13.46 -9.73
N ILE A 36 -19.08 -12.40 -9.92
CA ILE A 36 -18.50 -11.60 -8.83
C ILE A 36 -19.58 -10.73 -8.20
N LEU A 37 -20.40 -10.07 -9.03
CA LEU A 37 -21.47 -9.20 -8.58
C LEU A 37 -22.51 -9.97 -7.76
N ALA A 38 -22.89 -11.16 -8.18
CA ALA A 38 -23.83 -12.03 -7.45
C ALA A 38 -23.32 -12.41 -6.04
N ARG A 39 -21.99 -12.41 -5.83
CA ARG A 39 -21.40 -12.71 -4.52
C ARG A 39 -21.38 -11.51 -3.60
N VAL A 40 -21.07 -10.33 -4.14
CA VAL A 40 -20.90 -9.08 -3.38
C VAL A 40 -22.26 -8.44 -3.07
N THR A 41 -23.23 -8.60 -3.97
CA THR A 41 -24.57 -8.06 -3.79
C THR A 41 -25.30 -8.70 -2.62
N LYS A 42 -26.13 -7.89 -1.97
CA LYS A 42 -26.92 -8.31 -0.81
C LYS A 42 -27.96 -9.34 -1.26
N LYS A 43 -27.93 -10.53 -0.64
CA LYS A 43 -28.88 -11.62 -0.93
C LYS A 43 -30.25 -11.41 -0.27
N SER A 44 -30.32 -10.65 0.82
CA SER A 44 -31.57 -10.42 1.54
C SER A 44 -32.29 -9.14 1.09
N LEU A 45 -33.60 -9.24 0.91
CA LEU A 45 -34.46 -8.08 0.67
C LEU A 45 -34.67 -7.24 1.95
N LEU A 46 -34.47 -7.85 3.12
CA LEU A 46 -34.69 -7.24 4.42
C LEU A 46 -33.44 -6.50 4.95
N GLY A 47 -33.65 -5.43 5.71
CA GLY A 47 -32.59 -4.62 6.33
C GLY A 47 -32.25 -3.35 5.55
N ARG A 48 -31.21 -2.64 5.97
CA ARG A 48 -30.79 -1.35 5.36
C ARG A 48 -30.60 -1.49 3.84
N PRO A 49 -31.09 -0.53 3.02
CA PRO A 49 -30.80 -0.51 1.60
C PRO A 49 -29.30 -0.36 1.35
N VAL A 50 -28.81 -1.00 0.29
CA VAL A 50 -27.43 -0.84 -0.14
C VAL A 50 -27.37 0.41 -1.02
N GLU A 51 -26.62 1.42 -0.59
CA GLU A 51 -26.44 2.67 -1.34
C GLU A 51 -25.29 2.59 -2.35
N LEU A 52 -24.46 1.55 -2.28
CA LEU A 52 -23.25 1.41 -3.08
C LEU A 52 -23.52 0.67 -4.39
N ASN A 53 -23.01 1.25 -5.48
CA ASN A 53 -22.98 0.63 -6.79
C ASN A 53 -21.79 -0.35 -6.89
N TYR A 54 -22.04 -1.62 -6.58
CA TYR A 54 -21.00 -2.66 -6.60
C TYR A 54 -20.45 -2.97 -7.99
N ALA A 55 -21.26 -2.84 -9.05
CA ALA A 55 -20.80 -3.05 -10.42
C ALA A 55 -19.72 -2.01 -10.79
N ALA A 56 -20.01 -0.73 -10.54
CA ALA A 56 -19.04 0.34 -10.76
C ALA A 56 -17.80 0.21 -9.87
N MET A 57 -17.94 -0.28 -8.64
CA MET A 57 -16.79 -0.59 -7.78
C MET A 57 -15.90 -1.69 -8.38
N ILE A 58 -16.48 -2.76 -8.94
CA ILE A 58 -15.72 -3.84 -9.58
C ILE A 58 -14.98 -3.28 -10.81
N TYR A 59 -15.66 -2.54 -11.68
CA TYR A 59 -15.02 -1.91 -12.84
C TYR A 59 -13.91 -0.94 -12.46
N SER A 60 -14.09 -0.14 -11.40
CA SER A 60 -13.03 0.75 -10.93
C SER A 60 -11.79 0.00 -10.42
N LEU A 61 -11.94 -1.23 -9.89
CA LEU A 61 -10.80 -2.07 -9.52
C LEU A 61 -10.09 -2.63 -10.75
N VAL A 62 -10.82 -2.97 -11.80
CA VAL A 62 -10.24 -3.37 -13.09
C VAL A 62 -9.50 -2.18 -13.72
N ALA A 63 -10.13 -1.01 -13.78
CA ALA A 63 -9.53 0.24 -14.26
C ALA A 63 -8.24 0.58 -13.51
N ARG A 64 -8.24 0.40 -12.18
CA ARG A 64 -7.07 0.56 -11.32
C ARG A 64 -5.90 -0.33 -11.77
N LEU A 65 -6.18 -1.59 -12.12
CA LEU A 65 -5.16 -2.53 -12.59
C LEU A 65 -4.64 -2.16 -13.98
N THR A 66 -5.53 -1.78 -14.90
CA THR A 66 -5.14 -1.36 -16.26
C THR A 66 -4.29 -0.10 -16.26
N GLU A 67 -4.61 0.87 -15.39
CA GLU A 67 -3.86 2.12 -15.26
C GLU A 67 -2.67 2.03 -14.29
N ARG A 68 -2.41 0.85 -13.72
CA ARG A 68 -1.29 0.60 -12.78
C ARG A 68 -1.33 1.51 -11.53
N ILE A 69 -2.52 1.82 -11.03
CA ILE A 69 -2.66 2.56 -9.76
C ILE A 69 -2.36 1.61 -8.59
N PRO A 70 -1.33 1.88 -7.78
CA PRO A 70 -0.84 0.91 -6.81
C PRO A 70 -1.81 0.69 -5.64
N PHE A 71 -2.42 1.75 -5.11
CA PHE A 71 -3.21 1.69 -3.88
C PHE A 71 -4.67 2.09 -4.08
N ILE A 72 -5.57 1.52 -3.27
CA ILE A 72 -7.01 1.86 -3.25
C ILE A 72 -7.23 3.32 -2.86
N LYS A 73 -6.42 3.87 -1.94
CA LYS A 73 -6.45 5.29 -1.58
C LYS A 73 -6.25 6.21 -2.78
N ASP A 74 -5.37 5.83 -3.71
CA ASP A 74 -5.06 6.62 -4.90
C ASP A 74 -6.20 6.53 -5.92
N LEU A 75 -6.83 5.35 -6.05
CA LEU A 75 -8.05 5.17 -6.83
C LEU A 75 -9.18 6.08 -6.30
N VAL A 76 -9.44 6.06 -4.98
CA VAL A 76 -10.48 6.90 -4.36
C VAL A 76 -10.13 8.38 -4.50
N LYS A 77 -8.86 8.75 -4.38
CA LYS A 77 -8.38 10.13 -4.57
C LYS A 77 -8.61 10.61 -6.01
N ARG A 78 -8.50 9.71 -7.00
CA ARG A 78 -8.73 10.01 -8.41
C ARG A 78 -10.22 10.05 -8.79
N LEU A 79 -11.04 9.14 -8.26
CA LEU A 79 -12.49 9.11 -8.49
C LEU A 79 -13.24 10.37 -8.02
N LYS A 80 -12.65 11.14 -7.10
CA LYS A 80 -13.26 12.37 -6.56
C LYS A 80 -13.23 13.54 -7.55
N PRO A 81 -12.06 13.97 -8.08
CA PRO A 81 -11.99 15.07 -9.03
C PRO A 81 -12.36 14.67 -10.47
N ASP A 82 -12.03 13.44 -10.89
CA ASP A 82 -12.11 13.06 -12.30
C ASP A 82 -13.50 12.50 -12.63
N MET A 83 -14.41 13.37 -13.08
CA MET A 83 -15.77 12.98 -13.47
C MET A 83 -15.76 11.99 -14.65
N ILE A 84 -14.89 12.20 -15.64
CA ILE A 84 -14.79 11.33 -16.84
C ILE A 84 -14.42 9.91 -16.41
N PHE A 85 -13.34 9.77 -15.63
CA PHE A 85 -12.90 8.47 -15.12
C PHE A 85 -13.98 7.76 -14.29
N ARG A 86 -14.73 8.52 -13.50
CA ARG A 86 -15.85 8.01 -12.71
C ARG A 86 -17.00 7.50 -13.60
N LEU A 87 -17.35 8.24 -14.65
CA LEU A 87 -18.37 7.84 -15.62
C LEU A 87 -17.91 6.61 -16.41
N ASP A 88 -16.64 6.57 -16.83
CA ASP A 88 -16.07 5.43 -17.54
C ASP A 88 -16.15 4.15 -16.71
N CYS A 89 -15.92 4.24 -15.39
CA CYS A 89 -16.08 3.11 -14.46
C CYS A 89 -17.55 2.69 -14.24
N GLY A 90 -18.53 3.43 -14.78
CA GLY A 90 -19.96 3.13 -14.65
C GLY A 90 -20.65 3.71 -13.41
N PHE A 91 -20.02 4.66 -12.70
CA PHE A 91 -20.70 5.39 -11.62
C PHE A 91 -21.65 6.44 -12.20
N LEU A 92 -22.87 6.53 -11.67
CA LEU A 92 -23.81 7.59 -12.03
C LEU A 92 -23.37 8.92 -11.43
N VAL A 93 -23.83 10.05 -12.00
CA VAL A 93 -23.54 11.40 -11.47
C VAL A 93 -24.11 11.60 -10.05
N SER A 94 -25.18 10.89 -9.71
CA SER A 94 -25.77 10.88 -8.35
C SER A 94 -24.99 10.02 -7.35
N ASP A 95 -24.19 9.06 -7.81
CA ASP A 95 -23.55 8.09 -6.93
C ASP A 95 -22.47 8.76 -6.07
N SER A 96 -22.47 8.44 -4.78
CA SER A 96 -21.39 8.85 -3.90
C SER A 96 -20.13 8.01 -4.18
N VAL A 97 -18.96 8.65 -4.22
CA VAL A 97 -17.69 7.93 -4.35
C VAL A 97 -17.50 7.00 -3.14
N PRO A 98 -17.31 5.67 -3.35
CA PRO A 98 -17.13 4.74 -2.26
C PRO A 98 -15.87 5.05 -1.42
N SER A 99 -15.94 4.81 -0.12
CA SER A 99 -14.80 4.97 0.77
C SER A 99 -13.79 3.81 0.64
N GLU A 100 -12.55 4.03 1.08
CA GLU A 100 -11.52 2.97 1.10
C GLU A 100 -11.99 1.74 1.89
N ALA A 101 -12.67 1.95 3.02
CA ALA A 101 -13.24 0.85 3.81
C ALA A 101 -14.37 0.09 3.09
N ALA A 102 -15.07 0.71 2.14
CA ALA A 102 -16.04 -0.01 1.31
C ALA A 102 -15.34 -0.96 0.33
N TYR A 103 -14.26 -0.51 -0.31
CA TYR A 103 -13.43 -1.37 -1.15
C TYR A 103 -12.81 -2.52 -0.36
N SER A 104 -12.23 -2.25 0.82
CA SER A 104 -11.65 -3.30 1.65
C SER A 104 -12.69 -4.37 2.01
N ARG A 105 -13.89 -3.99 2.44
CA ARG A 105 -14.98 -4.94 2.74
C ARG A 105 -15.42 -5.76 1.53
N MET A 106 -15.45 -5.15 0.34
CA MET A 106 -15.76 -5.88 -0.88
C MET A 106 -14.66 -6.89 -1.23
N VAL A 107 -13.40 -6.48 -1.15
CA VAL A 107 -12.25 -7.36 -1.41
C VAL A 107 -12.22 -8.51 -0.41
N THR A 108 -12.49 -8.28 0.88
CA THR A 108 -12.55 -9.37 1.87
C THR A 108 -13.66 -10.38 1.54
N LEU A 109 -14.85 -9.89 1.15
CA LEU A 109 -15.95 -10.77 0.74
C LEU A 109 -15.61 -11.61 -0.49
N ILE A 110 -14.87 -11.03 -1.44
CA ILE A 110 -14.39 -11.73 -2.63
C ILE A 110 -13.31 -12.74 -2.25
N SER A 111 -12.34 -12.39 -1.40
CA SER A 111 -11.24 -13.28 -0.98
C SER A 111 -11.71 -14.46 -0.14
N GLU A 112 -12.78 -14.29 0.63
CA GLU A 112 -13.43 -15.38 1.37
C GLU A 112 -14.20 -16.34 0.45
N SER A 113 -14.28 -16.03 -0.85
CA SER A 113 -15.03 -16.80 -1.83
C SER A 113 -14.14 -17.31 -2.95
N ASN A 114 -14.41 -18.51 -3.44
CA ASN A 114 -13.70 -19.08 -4.59
C ASN A 114 -14.26 -18.56 -5.93
N VAL A 115 -14.80 -17.35 -5.96
CA VAL A 115 -15.45 -16.82 -7.16
C VAL A 115 -14.43 -16.45 -8.23
N LEU A 116 -13.28 -15.89 -7.84
CA LEU A 116 -12.22 -15.54 -8.78
C LEU A 116 -11.62 -16.78 -9.45
N GLU A 117 -11.45 -17.88 -8.71
CA GLU A 117 -10.98 -19.16 -9.26
C GLU A 117 -11.94 -19.69 -10.33
N LYS A 118 -13.25 -19.62 -10.08
CA LYS A 118 -14.28 -20.04 -11.05
C LYS A 118 -14.28 -19.18 -12.30
N VAL A 119 -14.19 -17.86 -12.14
CA VAL A 119 -14.12 -16.93 -13.29
C VAL A 119 -12.86 -17.20 -14.10
N GLN A 120 -11.73 -17.45 -13.44
CA GLN A 120 -10.49 -17.82 -14.10
C GLN A 120 -10.63 -19.14 -14.88
N GLU A 121 -11.23 -20.17 -14.29
CA GLU A 121 -11.49 -21.45 -14.94
C GLU A 121 -12.38 -21.30 -16.17
N MET A 122 -13.43 -20.48 -16.09
CA MET A 122 -14.31 -20.16 -17.23
C MET A 122 -13.55 -19.50 -18.37
N ILE A 123 -12.73 -18.48 -18.07
CA ILE A 123 -11.92 -17.78 -19.08
C ILE A 123 -10.90 -18.73 -19.71
N LEU A 124 -10.28 -19.59 -18.91
CA LEU A 124 -9.31 -20.57 -19.38
C LEU A 124 -9.97 -21.58 -20.33
N HIS A 125 -11.14 -22.12 -19.97
CA HIS A 125 -11.91 -23.00 -20.85
C HIS A 125 -12.32 -22.32 -22.15
N GLN A 126 -12.72 -21.05 -22.10
CA GLN A 126 -13.02 -20.28 -23.31
C GLN A 126 -11.79 -20.14 -24.20
N ALA A 127 -10.64 -19.77 -23.62
CA ALA A 127 -9.40 -19.60 -24.36
C ALA A 127 -8.88 -20.92 -24.97
N ILE A 128 -9.07 -22.06 -24.31
CA ILE A 128 -8.80 -23.39 -24.88
C ILE A 128 -9.73 -23.67 -26.05
N THR A 129 -11.03 -23.43 -25.89
CA THR A 129 -12.05 -23.72 -26.92
C THR A 129 -11.85 -22.87 -28.18
N GLU A 130 -11.43 -21.62 -28.00
CA GLU A 130 -11.10 -20.69 -29.09
C GLU A 130 -9.73 -20.96 -29.71
N GLY A 131 -8.93 -21.87 -29.13
CA GLY A 131 -7.62 -22.27 -29.64
C GLY A 131 -6.50 -21.26 -29.37
N PHE A 132 -6.70 -20.29 -28.47
CA PHE A 132 -5.65 -19.37 -28.03
C PHE A 132 -4.60 -20.05 -27.15
N ILE A 133 -5.00 -21.04 -26.38
CA ILE A 133 -4.11 -21.88 -25.56
C ILE A 133 -3.99 -23.23 -26.26
N SER A 134 -2.85 -23.50 -26.89
CA SER A 134 -2.52 -24.80 -27.48
C SER A 134 -1.76 -25.66 -26.47
N ASP A 135 -2.20 -26.89 -26.25
CA ASP A 135 -1.52 -27.87 -25.39
C ASP A 135 -0.18 -28.29 -26.00
N ASP A 136 0.92 -27.83 -25.40
CA ASP A 136 2.17 -28.61 -25.33
C ASP A 136 3.13 -28.09 -24.25
N THR A 137 3.06 -26.80 -23.89
CA THR A 137 4.01 -26.18 -22.95
C THR A 137 3.34 -25.33 -21.87
N VAL A 138 3.31 -25.84 -20.64
CA VAL A 138 2.92 -25.09 -19.45
C VAL A 138 4.16 -24.41 -18.87
N ALA A 139 4.27 -23.09 -18.97
CA ALA A 139 5.31 -22.31 -18.31
C ALA A 139 4.82 -21.85 -16.93
N ILE A 140 5.33 -22.48 -15.87
CA ILE A 140 5.09 -22.05 -14.48
C ILE A 140 6.34 -21.33 -14.01
N ASP A 141 6.23 -20.02 -13.76
CA ASP A 141 7.31 -19.22 -13.18
C ASP A 141 6.90 -18.70 -11.80
N ALA A 142 7.85 -18.69 -10.87
CA ALA A 142 7.64 -18.22 -9.51
C ALA A 142 8.51 -16.98 -9.29
N THR A 143 7.90 -15.80 -9.34
CA THR A 143 8.59 -14.55 -9.06
C THR A 143 8.61 -14.27 -7.56
N HIS A 144 9.79 -14.12 -6.96
CA HIS A 144 9.93 -13.66 -5.58
C HIS A 144 9.41 -12.22 -5.45
N PHE A 145 8.40 -11.99 -4.61
CA PHE A 145 7.92 -10.64 -4.29
C PHE A 145 8.39 -10.25 -2.88
N GLU A 146 9.28 -9.28 -2.78
CA GLU A 146 9.70 -8.73 -1.49
C GLU A 146 8.54 -7.94 -0.87
N ALA A 147 8.08 -8.37 0.31
CA ALA A 147 7.11 -7.60 1.07
C ALA A 147 7.79 -6.30 1.54
N ARG A 148 7.36 -5.15 1.03
CA ARG A 148 7.90 -3.83 1.43
C ARG A 148 7.78 -3.56 2.93
N ASP A 149 6.78 -4.15 3.59
CA ASP A 149 6.55 -4.02 5.04
C ASP A 149 7.19 -5.18 5.84
N GLN A 150 8.09 -5.96 5.25
CA GLN A 150 8.79 -7.01 5.98
C GLN A 150 9.65 -6.36 7.07
N ALA A 151 9.25 -6.57 8.32
CA ALA A 151 10.02 -6.12 9.46
C ALA A 151 11.45 -6.67 9.33
N PRO A 152 12.49 -5.83 9.55
CA PRO A 152 13.85 -6.29 9.46
C PRO A 152 14.04 -7.50 10.39
N PRO A 153 14.79 -8.51 9.97
CA PRO A 153 15.02 -9.71 10.78
C PRO A 153 15.46 -9.27 12.17
N LYS A 154 14.71 -9.73 13.17
CA LYS A 154 14.95 -9.39 14.57
C LYS A 154 16.37 -9.83 14.90
N GLU A 155 17.27 -8.88 15.13
CA GLU A 155 18.59 -9.19 15.67
C GLU A 155 18.38 -9.97 16.96
N GLU A 156 18.92 -11.19 17.01
CA GLU A 156 18.88 -12.01 18.21
C GLU A 156 19.64 -11.26 19.31
N LYS A 157 18.89 -10.60 20.20
CA LYS A 157 19.48 -9.96 21.37
C LYS A 157 20.20 -11.05 22.16
N ILE A 158 21.53 -10.97 22.16
CA ILE A 158 22.40 -11.80 22.99
C ILE A 158 21.82 -11.73 24.40
N LYS A 159 21.44 -12.88 24.95
CA LYS A 159 20.91 -12.97 26.31
C LYS A 159 21.99 -12.46 27.26
N THR A 160 21.87 -11.21 27.71
CA THR A 160 22.75 -10.68 28.73
C THR A 160 22.44 -11.41 30.03
N GLU A 161 23.49 -11.91 30.69
CA GLU A 161 23.34 -12.61 31.96
C GLU A 161 22.60 -11.72 32.97
N PRO A 162 21.69 -12.29 33.77
CA PRO A 162 20.91 -11.52 34.72
C PRO A 162 21.84 -10.80 35.70
N LYS A 163 21.75 -9.47 35.74
CA LYS A 163 22.48 -8.66 36.73
C LYS A 163 22.18 -9.21 38.13
N LYS A 164 23.21 -9.61 38.88
CA LYS A 164 23.07 -10.06 40.27
C LYS A 164 22.31 -8.99 41.05
N ARG A 165 21.14 -9.34 41.61
CA ARG A 165 20.38 -8.48 42.52
C ARG A 165 21.03 -8.53 43.90
N GLY A 166 21.62 -7.42 44.34
CA GLY A 166 22.23 -7.29 45.66
C GLY A 166 23.41 -6.33 45.70
N ARG A 167 23.94 -6.10 46.90
CA ARG A 167 25.16 -5.30 47.10
C ARG A 167 26.35 -6.02 46.45
N LYS A 168 27.08 -5.33 45.58
CA LYS A 168 28.39 -5.79 45.05
C LYS A 168 29.31 -6.14 46.22
N SER A 169 30.08 -7.21 46.11
CA SER A 169 31.11 -7.53 47.12
C SER A 169 32.15 -6.41 47.18
N LYS A 170 32.85 -6.21 48.31
CA LYS A 170 33.83 -5.11 48.46
C LYS A 170 34.89 -5.11 47.35
N ALA A 171 35.39 -6.30 46.97
CA ALA A 171 36.36 -6.44 45.88
C ALA A 171 35.80 -6.03 44.51
N GLU A 172 34.55 -6.38 44.21
CA GLU A 172 33.86 -5.95 42.98
C GLU A 172 33.54 -4.44 42.99
N GLN A 173 33.39 -3.83 44.16
CA GLN A 173 33.20 -2.38 44.28
C GLN A 173 34.50 -1.63 44.00
N GLU A 174 35.63 -2.09 44.55
CA GLU A 174 36.95 -1.49 44.32
C GLU A 174 37.33 -1.56 42.83
N GLN A 175 37.14 -2.72 42.19
CA GLN A 175 37.36 -2.88 40.76
C GLN A 175 36.45 -1.97 39.92
N TRP A 176 35.19 -1.79 40.33
CA TRP A 176 34.27 -0.91 39.64
C TRP A 176 34.62 0.58 39.80
N LEU A 177 35.14 0.99 40.96
CA LEU A 177 35.62 2.34 41.19
C LEU A 177 36.88 2.63 40.34
N ILE A 178 37.79 1.65 40.23
CA ILE A 178 38.95 1.75 39.35
C ILE A 178 38.51 1.90 37.89
N GLN A 179 37.57 1.06 37.43
CA GLN A 179 37.03 1.16 36.06
C GLN A 179 36.32 2.49 35.80
N GLN A 180 35.57 3.03 36.78
CA GLN A 180 34.98 4.36 36.63
C GLN A 180 36.04 5.45 36.52
N ALA A 181 37.08 5.41 37.34
CA ALA A 181 38.17 6.38 37.31
C ALA A 181 38.94 6.32 35.97
N GLU A 182 39.17 5.12 35.43
CA GLU A 182 39.78 4.94 34.10
C GLU A 182 38.89 5.51 33.00
N LEU A 183 37.58 5.25 33.05
CA LEU A 183 36.62 5.82 32.09
C LEU A 183 36.59 7.35 32.16
N GLU A 184 36.53 7.93 33.35
CA GLU A 184 36.57 9.39 33.54
C GLU A 184 37.91 10.01 33.09
N ALA A 185 39.03 9.29 33.24
CA ALA A 185 40.34 9.74 32.77
C ALA A 185 40.44 9.72 31.23
N THR A 186 39.80 8.75 30.57
CA THR A 186 39.77 8.63 29.10
C THR A 186 38.78 9.56 28.41
N GLN A 187 37.86 10.17 29.16
CA GLN A 187 36.87 11.10 28.60
C GLN A 187 37.52 12.37 28.06
N SER A 188 36.95 12.85 26.96
CA SER A 188 37.35 14.13 26.34
C SER A 188 36.98 15.30 27.25
N ILE A 189 37.65 16.46 27.08
CA ILE A 189 37.49 17.64 27.95
C ILE A 189 36.01 18.01 28.13
N PHE A 190 35.20 17.92 27.09
CA PHE A 190 33.78 18.33 27.08
C PHE A 190 32.82 17.34 27.76
N GLU A 191 33.24 16.09 27.98
CA GLU A 191 32.43 15.05 28.62
C GLU A 191 32.69 14.94 30.13
N LYS A 192 33.78 15.56 30.60
CA LYS A 192 34.09 15.67 32.02
C LYS A 192 33.03 16.49 32.75
N LYS A 193 32.82 16.19 34.03
CA LYS A 193 31.96 17.01 34.90
C LYS A 193 32.47 18.44 34.94
N ILE A 194 31.53 19.39 34.95
CA ILE A 194 31.80 20.84 34.93
C ILE A 194 32.72 21.25 36.09
N GLU A 195 32.56 20.63 37.27
CA GLU A 195 33.43 20.85 38.44
C GLU A 195 34.91 20.57 38.16
N ALA A 196 35.22 19.60 37.29
CA ALA A 196 36.59 19.26 36.90
C ALA A 196 37.10 20.07 35.69
N GLN A 197 36.24 20.89 35.08
CA GLN A 197 36.59 21.80 33.99
C GLN A 197 36.90 23.23 34.47
N LEU A 198 36.59 23.55 35.74
CA LEU A 198 36.80 24.87 36.33
C LEU A 198 38.13 24.90 37.10
N ASP A 199 38.89 25.99 36.93
CA ASP A 199 40.18 26.21 37.61
C ASP A 199 40.02 26.63 39.08
N VAL A 200 38.80 26.98 39.50
CA VAL A 200 38.45 27.53 40.81
C VAL A 200 37.38 26.66 41.45
N THR A 201 37.47 26.44 42.76
CA THR A 201 36.51 25.62 43.49
C THR A 201 35.17 26.33 43.64
N LEU A 202 34.07 25.58 43.65
CA LEU A 202 32.70 26.13 43.68
C LEU A 202 32.42 26.93 44.96
N ASP A 203 33.19 26.71 46.03
CA ASP A 203 33.10 27.43 47.30
C ASP A 203 33.76 28.83 47.26
N GLU A 204 34.52 29.14 46.20
CA GLU A 204 35.25 30.41 46.01
C GLU A 204 34.60 31.34 44.97
N LEU A 205 33.44 30.95 44.41
CA LEU A 205 32.59 31.73 43.49
C LEU A 205 31.37 32.32 44.21
#